data_AF-A0A6D1SAF6-F1
#
_entry.id   AF-A0A6D1SAF6-F1
#
_cell.length_a   1.000
_cell.length_b   1.000
_cell.length_c   1.000
_cell.angle_alpha   90.00
_cell.angle_beta   90.00
_cell.angle_gamma   90.00
#
_symmetry.space_group_name_H-M   'P 1'
#
loop_
_entity.id
_entity.type
_entity.pdbx_description
1 polymer ?
#
loop_
_entity_poly.entity_id
_entity_poly.type
_entity_poly.pdbx_seq_one_letter_code
_entity_poly.pdbx_strand_id
1 'polypeptide(L)'
;MPELAWAVIFVMAFGIGAIPGFLALMLHTIGSLTKLFYEAVESAQDKPVRGLMACGASPLQRVRFALWPQVKPIFLSYGFMRLEINFRSSTILGLVGAGGIGQELMTNIKLDRYDQVSITLLLIIIVVSLLDMLSGRLRQWVLEGKK
;
A
#
# COMPACT_ATOMS: atom_id res chain seq x y z
N MET A 1 -12.50 -5.09 7.52
CA MET A 1 -11.33 -4.28 7.93
C MET A 1 -10.55 -5.04 9.00
N PRO A 2 -9.81 -6.10 8.63
CA PRO A 2 -8.93 -6.80 9.57
C PRO A 2 -7.87 -5.87 10.18
N GLU A 3 -7.50 -4.78 9.50
CA GLU A 3 -6.58 -3.75 10.02
C GLU A 3 -7.07 -3.09 11.32
N LEU A 4 -8.39 -2.94 11.53
CA LEU A 4 -8.93 -2.43 12.80
C LEU A 4 -8.80 -3.45 13.92
N ALA A 5 -9.03 -4.73 13.63
CA ALA A 5 -8.85 -5.80 14.60
C ALA A 5 -7.38 -5.88 15.05
N TRP A 6 -6.44 -5.84 14.11
CA TRP A 6 -5.01 -5.76 14.42
C TRP A 6 -4.65 -4.50 15.20
N ALA A 7 -5.21 -3.35 14.84
CA ALA A 7 -4.96 -2.09 15.55
C ALA A 7 -5.39 -2.18 17.02
N VAL A 8 -6.59 -2.69 17.31
CA VAL A 8 -7.07 -2.85 18.70
C VAL A 8 -6.14 -3.77 19.49
N ILE A 9 -5.72 -4.90 18.91
CA ILE A 9 -4.79 -5.82 19.57
C ILE A 9 -3.46 -5.13 19.90
N PHE A 10 -2.88 -4.39 18.94
CA PHE A 10 -1.62 -3.70 19.18
C PHE A 10 -1.73 -2.50 20.11
N VAL A 11 -2.86 -1.78 20.10
CA VAL A 11 -3.12 -0.70 21.06
C VAL A 11 -3.24 -1.27 22.48
N MET A 12 -3.85 -2.44 22.65
CA MET A 12 -3.88 -3.12 23.95
C MET A 12 -2.48 -3.58 24.40
N ALA A 13 -1.63 -4.01 23.47
CA ALA A 13 -0.29 -4.50 23.78
C ALA A 13 0.74 -3.39 24.05
N PHE A 14 0.71 -2.31 23.27
CA PHE A 14 1.74 -1.25 23.28
C PHE A 14 1.22 0.12 23.78
N GLY A 15 -0.08 0.24 24.05
CA GLY A 15 -0.73 1.51 24.40
C GLY A 15 -1.14 2.33 23.18
N ILE A 16 -1.71 3.51 23.43
CA ILE A 16 -2.11 4.48 22.39
C ILE A 16 -0.84 5.12 21.79
N GLY A 17 -0.75 5.15 20.47
CA GLY A 17 0.37 5.78 19.77
C GLY A 17 0.55 5.30 18.34
N ALA A 18 1.55 5.85 17.65
CA ALA A 18 1.81 5.57 16.23
C ALA A 18 2.34 4.15 15.96
N ILE A 19 3.03 3.54 16.93
CA ILE A 19 3.63 2.20 16.80
C ILE A 19 2.54 1.13 16.56
N PRO A 20 1.45 1.04 17.35
CA PRO A 20 0.35 0.13 17.07
C PRO A 20 -0.22 0.23 15.66
N GLY A 21 -0.42 1.47 15.17
CA GLY A 21 -0.98 1.67 13.84
C GLY A 21 -0.01 1.29 12.74
N PHE A 22 1.28 1.60 12.92
CA PHE A 22 2.32 1.15 12.01
C PHE A 22 2.36 -0.38 11.91
N LEU A 23 2.36 -1.10 13.05
CA LEU A 23 2.40 -2.57 13.06
C LEU A 23 1.14 -3.20 12.45
N ALA A 24 -0.04 -2.66 12.77
CA ALA A 24 -1.30 -3.12 12.20
C ALA A 24 -1.32 -2.96 10.67
N LEU A 25 -0.92 -1.80 10.16
CA LEU A 25 -0.84 -1.55 8.71
C LEU A 25 0.25 -2.39 8.05
N MET A 26 1.42 -2.52 8.68
CA MET A 26 2.54 -3.30 8.17
C MET A 26 2.14 -4.77 7.97
N LEU A 27 1.59 -5.41 9.00
CA LEU A 27 1.21 -6.83 8.92
C LEU A 27 0.12 -7.06 7.88
N HIS A 28 -0.90 -6.20 7.84
CA HIS A 28 -1.95 -6.29 6.84
C HIS A 28 -1.39 -6.13 5.42
N THR A 29 -0.50 -5.15 5.23
CA THR A 29 0.11 -4.82 3.94
C THR A 29 1.00 -5.95 3.45
N ILE A 30 1.86 -6.51 4.31
CA ILE A 30 2.75 -7.63 3.96
C ILE A 30 1.91 -8.86 3.58
N GLY A 31 0.90 -9.20 4.39
CA GLY A 31 0.03 -10.34 4.11
C GLY A 31 -0.67 -10.21 2.76
N SER A 32 -1.20 -9.02 2.45
CA SER A 32 -1.86 -8.84 1.16
C SER A 32 -0.88 -8.73 -0.02
N LEU A 33 0.24 -8.03 0.12
CA LEU A 33 1.22 -7.90 -0.97
C LEU A 33 1.81 -9.25 -1.34
N THR A 34 2.06 -10.12 -0.35
CA THR A 34 2.59 -11.46 -0.59
C THR A 34 1.68 -12.25 -1.53
N LYS A 35 0.37 -12.26 -1.27
CA LYS A 35 -0.61 -12.91 -2.14
C LYS A 35 -0.65 -12.29 -3.54
N LEU A 36 -0.72 -10.96 -3.63
CA LEU A 36 -0.80 -10.25 -4.91
C LEU A 36 0.47 -10.45 -5.76
N PHE A 37 1.64 -10.45 -5.13
CA PHE A 37 2.91 -10.73 -5.79
C PHE A 37 3.01 -12.17 -6.25
N TYR A 38 2.51 -13.13 -5.46
CA TYR A 38 2.42 -14.52 -5.87
C TYR A 38 1.53 -14.69 -7.10
N GLU A 39 0.32 -14.12 -7.09
CA GLU A 39 -0.62 -14.15 -8.24
C GLU A 39 0.00 -13.47 -9.49
N ALA A 40 0.75 -12.39 -9.32
CA ALA A 40 1.46 -11.72 -10.41
C ALA A 40 2.57 -12.58 -11.03
N VAL A 41 3.26 -13.38 -10.22
CA VAL A 41 4.29 -14.33 -10.70
C VAL A 41 3.64 -15.54 -11.38
N GLU A 42 2.57 -16.09 -10.79
CA GLU A 42 1.87 -17.26 -11.31
C GLU A 42 1.15 -16.97 -12.65
N SER A 43 0.68 -15.74 -12.84
CA SER A 43 0.05 -15.30 -14.11
C SER A 43 1.06 -14.97 -15.22
N ALA A 44 2.36 -14.96 -14.93
CA ALA A 44 3.38 -14.65 -15.94
C ALA A 44 3.48 -15.74 -17.01
N GLN A 45 3.72 -15.37 -18.26
CA GLN A 45 3.81 -16.34 -19.35
C GLN A 45 5.15 -17.07 -19.34
N ASP A 46 5.11 -18.40 -19.46
CA ASP A 46 6.30 -19.26 -19.54
C ASP A 46 6.98 -19.27 -20.93
N LYS A 47 6.35 -18.69 -21.96
CA LYS A 47 6.90 -18.70 -23.33
C LYS A 47 8.27 -18.02 -23.42
N PRO A 48 8.49 -16.79 -22.89
CA PRO A 48 9.79 -16.13 -22.94
C PRO A 48 10.85 -16.87 -22.10
N VAL A 49 10.44 -17.51 -21.00
CA VAL A 49 11.33 -18.28 -20.12
C VAL A 49 11.86 -19.52 -20.84
N ARG A 50 10.98 -20.26 -21.53
CA ARG A 50 11.36 -21.43 -22.35
C ARG A 50 12.19 -21.04 -23.57
N GLY A 51 11.91 -19.89 -24.20
CA GLY A 51 12.72 -19.36 -25.29
C GLY A 51 14.17 -19.11 -24.88
N LEU A 52 14.38 -18.41 -23.76
CA LEU A 52 15.73 -18.20 -23.20
C LEU A 52 16.41 -19.51 -22.79
N MET A 53 15.65 -20.47 -22.26
CA MET A 53 16.18 -21.80 -21.91
C MET A 53 16.70 -22.55 -23.13
N ALA A 54 16.00 -22.50 -24.27
CA ALA A 54 16.44 -23.12 -25.52
C ALA A 54 17.75 -22.50 -26.07
N CYS A 55 18.03 -21.24 -25.73
CA CYS A 55 19.28 -20.56 -26.06
C CYS A 55 20.43 -20.87 -25.08
N GLY A 56 20.25 -21.78 -24.12
CA GLY A 56 21.27 -22.13 -23.12
C GLY A 56 21.41 -21.12 -21.97
N ALA A 57 20.41 -20.25 -21.75
CA ALA A 57 20.50 -19.23 -20.70
C ALA A 57 20.47 -19.83 -19.28
N SER A 58 21.26 -19.24 -18.39
CA SER A 58 21.33 -19.65 -16.98
C SER A 58 20.03 -19.32 -16.23
N PRO A 59 19.73 -19.99 -15.10
CA PRO A 59 18.53 -19.70 -14.31
C PRO A 59 18.36 -18.22 -13.94
N LEU A 60 19.47 -17.53 -13.62
CA LEU A 60 19.46 -16.12 -13.25
C LEU A 60 19.10 -15.22 -14.45
N GLN A 61 19.60 -15.56 -15.65
CA GLN A 61 19.28 -14.84 -16.89
C GLN A 61 17.80 -15.00 -17.24
N ARG A 62 17.23 -16.20 -17.06
CA ARG A 62 15.79 -16.45 -17.27
C ARG A 62 14.94 -15.57 -16.35
N VAL A 63 15.27 -15.49 -15.06
CA VAL A 63 14.52 -14.64 -14.12
C VAL A 63 14.65 -13.16 -14.49
N ARG A 64 15.87 -12.68 -14.76
CA ARG A 64 16.11 -11.25 -15.02
C ARG A 64 15.56 -10.76 -16.36
N PHE A 65 15.60 -11.58 -17.41
CA PHE A 65 15.26 -11.15 -18.78
C PHE A 65 13.93 -11.69 -19.30
N ALA A 66 13.42 -12.81 -18.76
CA ALA A 66 12.09 -13.30 -19.13
C ALA A 66 11.03 -12.97 -18.07
N LEU A 67 11.25 -13.31 -16.81
CA LEU A 67 10.22 -13.20 -15.77
C LEU A 67 10.07 -11.77 -15.24
N TRP A 68 11.16 -11.17 -14.76
CA TRP A 68 11.18 -9.85 -14.13
C TRP A 68 10.53 -8.74 -14.98
N PRO A 69 10.80 -8.63 -16.30
CA PRO A 69 10.19 -7.60 -17.12
C PRO A 69 8.66 -7.74 -17.27
N GLN A 70 8.12 -8.95 -17.10
CA GLN A 70 6.67 -9.22 -17.15
C GLN A 70 5.99 -8.84 -15.83
N VAL A 71 6.61 -9.16 -14.69
CA VAL A 71 6.00 -8.95 -13.36
C VAL A 71 6.26 -7.55 -12.78
N LYS A 72 7.36 -6.87 -13.17
CA LYS A 72 7.72 -5.54 -12.65
C LYS A 72 6.58 -4.50 -12.72
N PRO A 73 5.82 -4.34 -13.84
CA PRO A 73 4.81 -3.29 -13.87
C PRO A 73 3.64 -3.59 -12.92
N ILE A 74 3.30 -4.86 -12.76
CA ILE A 74 2.23 -5.31 -11.86
C ILE A 74 2.66 -5.11 -10.40
N PHE A 75 3.91 -5.44 -10.06
CA PHE A 75 4.46 -5.22 -8.72
C PHE A 75 4.42 -3.74 -8.32
N LEU A 76 4.87 -2.86 -9.21
CA LEU A 76 4.82 -1.41 -9.01
C LEU A 76 3.38 -0.91 -8.83
N SER A 77 2.47 -1.36 -9.70
CA SER A 77 1.04 -1.02 -9.62
C SER A 77 0.44 -1.41 -8.26
N TYR A 78 0.68 -2.63 -7.79
CA TYR A 78 0.20 -3.07 -6.47
C TYR A 78 0.86 -2.31 -5.32
N GLY A 79 2.14 -1.95 -5.43
CA GLY A 79 2.83 -1.13 -4.44
C GLY A 79 2.17 0.25 -4.29
N PHE A 80 1.93 0.96 -5.39
CA PHE A 80 1.28 2.27 -5.36
C PHE A 80 -0.16 2.19 -4.86
N MET A 81 -0.91 1.20 -5.33
CA MET A 81 -2.29 0.96 -4.86
C MET A 81 -2.32 0.70 -3.34
N ARG A 82 -1.38 -0.08 -2.82
CA ARG A 82 -1.30 -0.35 -1.37
C ARG A 82 -0.88 0.87 -0.58
N LEU A 83 -0.01 1.71 -1.11
CA LEU A 83 0.39 2.97 -0.48
C LEU A 83 -0.81 3.92 -0.31
N GLU A 84 -1.62 4.09 -1.35
CA GLU A 84 -2.85 4.89 -1.31
C GLU A 84 -3.83 4.36 -0.26
N ILE A 85 -4.09 3.05 -0.28
CA ILE A 85 -4.98 2.39 0.70
C ILE A 85 -4.46 2.59 2.12
N ASN A 86 -3.16 2.41 2.35
CA ASN A 86 -2.55 2.57 3.67
C ASN A 86 -2.66 4.00 4.20
N PHE A 87 -2.53 5.02 3.34
CA PHE A 87 -2.75 6.40 3.73
C PHE A 87 -4.17 6.64 4.21
N ARG A 88 -5.17 6.14 3.47
CA ARG A 88 -6.58 6.25 3.85
C ARG A 88 -6.87 5.49 5.15
N SER A 89 -6.37 4.26 5.26
CA SER A 89 -6.54 3.43 6.45
C SER A 89 -5.85 4.03 7.68
N SER A 90 -4.72 4.74 7.53
CA SER A 90 -4.03 5.43 8.62
C SER A 90 -4.89 6.53 9.26
N THR A 91 -5.66 7.28 8.48
CA THR A 91 -6.60 8.26 9.04
C THR A 91 -7.68 7.59 9.90
N ILE A 92 -8.22 6.45 9.46
CA ILE A 92 -9.23 5.70 10.23
C ILE A 92 -8.59 5.12 11.50
N LEU A 93 -7.39 4.56 11.38
CA LEU A 93 -6.66 3.99 12.52
C LEU A 93 -6.30 5.03 13.59
N GLY A 94 -6.02 6.26 13.19
CA GLY A 94 -5.76 7.35 14.13
C GLY A 94 -6.96 7.66 15.03
N LEU A 95 -8.20 7.44 14.54
CA LEU A 95 -9.41 7.64 15.34
C LEU A 95 -9.53 6.61 16.48
N VAL A 96 -9.00 5.39 16.30
CA VAL A 96 -9.03 4.32 17.31
C VAL A 96 -7.84 4.35 18.28
N GLY A 97 -7.01 5.39 18.22
CA GLY A 97 -5.84 5.54 19.09
C GLY A 97 -4.57 4.83 18.60
N ALA A 98 -4.55 4.38 17.34
CA ALA A 98 -3.38 3.78 16.71
C ALA A 98 -2.43 4.83 16.09
N GLY A 99 -2.60 6.12 16.43
CA GLY A 99 -1.73 7.22 16.02
C GLY A 99 -1.95 7.74 14.60
N GLY A 100 -1.23 8.82 14.26
CA GLY A 100 -1.27 9.48 12.96
C GLY A 100 -2.26 10.66 12.89
N ILE A 101 -2.54 11.13 11.67
CA ILE A 101 -3.34 12.34 11.42
C ILE A 101 -4.78 12.20 11.97
N GLY A 102 -5.34 10.99 11.96
CA GLY A 102 -6.65 10.73 12.55
C GLY A 102 -6.71 10.95 14.07
N GLN A 103 -5.60 10.77 14.78
CA GLN A 103 -5.53 11.01 16.22
C GLN A 103 -5.59 12.51 16.53
N GLU A 104 -4.95 13.32 15.70
CA GLU A 104 -5.00 14.79 15.81
C GLU A 104 -6.42 15.30 15.54
N LEU A 105 -7.08 14.76 14.51
CA LEU A 105 -8.48 15.05 14.21
C LEU A 105 -9.39 14.72 15.40
N MET A 106 -9.25 13.52 15.99
CA MET A 106 -10.01 13.10 17.16
C MET A 106 -9.74 13.98 18.39
N THR A 107 -8.49 14.39 18.59
CA THR A 107 -8.10 15.29 19.68
C THR A 107 -8.79 16.65 19.54
N ASN A 108 -8.78 17.23 18.34
CA ASN A 108 -9.40 18.53 18.09
C ASN A 108 -10.94 18.49 18.19
N ILE A 109 -11.56 17.37 17.82
CA ILE A 109 -12.99 17.15 18.07
C ILE A 109 -13.28 17.12 19.58
N LYS A 110 -12.47 16.41 20.37
CA LYS A 110 -12.63 16.33 21.83
C LYS A 110 -12.41 17.65 22.56
N LEU A 111 -11.65 18.56 21.96
CA LEU A 111 -11.37 19.89 22.49
C LEU A 111 -12.34 20.97 21.99
N ASP A 112 -13.41 20.58 21.26
CA ASP A 112 -14.37 21.50 20.63
C ASP A 112 -13.72 22.56 19.69
N ARG A 113 -12.56 22.24 19.11
CA ARG A 113 -11.81 23.12 18.23
C ARG A 113 -12.22 22.94 16.77
N TYR A 114 -13.47 23.30 16.46
CA TYR A 114 -14.05 23.08 15.13
C TYR A 114 -13.24 23.72 13.99
N ASP A 115 -12.60 24.86 14.22
CA ASP A 115 -11.70 25.51 13.26
C ASP A 115 -10.54 24.58 12.83
N GLN A 116 -9.91 23.92 13.80
CA GLN A 116 -8.79 23.00 13.58
C GLN A 116 -9.28 21.68 12.97
N VAL A 117 -10.47 21.21 13.34
CA VAL A 117 -11.11 20.03 12.74
C VAL A 117 -11.34 20.25 11.24
N SER A 118 -11.93 21.38 10.85
CA SER A 118 -12.19 21.69 9.43
C SER A 118 -10.91 21.75 8.61
N ILE A 119 -9.86 22.41 9.12
CA ILE A 119 -8.56 22.50 8.43
C ILE A 119 -7.92 21.11 8.29
N THR A 120 -7.93 20.31 9.35
CA THR A 120 -7.34 18.96 9.35
C THR A 120 -8.08 18.05 8.36
N LEU A 121 -9.41 18.12 8.33
CA LEU A 121 -10.23 17.35 7.41
C LEU A 121 -9.95 17.74 5.94
N LEU A 122 -9.87 19.04 5.67
CA LEU A 122 -9.58 19.56 4.33
C LEU A 122 -8.17 19.13 3.87
N LEU A 123 -7.18 19.16 4.77
CA LEU A 123 -5.83 18.70 4.49
C LEU A 123 -5.77 17.20 4.19
N ILE A 124 -6.51 16.36 4.93
CA ILE A 124 -6.63 14.92 4.63
C ILE A 124 -7.20 14.72 3.22
N ILE A 125 -8.27 15.43 2.86
CA ILE A 125 -8.89 15.33 1.53
C ILE A 125 -7.88 15.69 0.45
N ILE A 126 -7.18 16.83 0.57
CA ILE A 126 -6.19 17.26 -0.42
C ILE A 126 -5.08 16.21 -0.58
N VAL A 127 -4.51 15.73 0.52
CA VAL A 127 -3.39 14.77 0.47
C VAL A 127 -3.85 13.45 -0.14
N VAL A 128 -5.00 12.92 0.28
CA VAL A 128 -5.53 11.66 -0.26
C VAL A 128 -5.87 11.81 -1.75
N SER A 129 -6.48 12.92 -2.16
CA SER A 129 -6.77 13.19 -3.58
C SER A 129 -5.50 13.32 -4.42
N LEU A 130 -4.46 14.00 -3.91
CA LEU A 130 -3.16 14.09 -4.60
C LEU A 130 -2.51 12.72 -4.73
N LEU A 131 -2.52 11.91 -3.66
CA LEU A 131 -1.96 10.56 -3.67
C LEU A 131 -2.70 9.64 -4.64
N ASP A 132 -4.02 9.69 -4.68
CA ASP A 132 -4.84 8.93 -5.62
C ASP A 132 -4.53 9.36 -7.07
N MET A 133 -4.47 10.67 -7.33
CA MET A 133 -4.17 11.18 -8.66
C MET A 133 -2.74 10.83 -9.13
N LEU A 134 -1.76 10.86 -8.23
CA LEU A 134 -0.38 10.43 -8.51
C LEU A 134 -0.30 8.92 -8.73
N SER A 135 -0.93 8.13 -7.86
CA SER A 135 -0.94 6.66 -7.94
C SER A 135 -1.66 6.19 -9.21
N GLY A 136 -2.74 6.86 -9.61
CA GLY A 136 -3.46 6.64 -10.85
C GLY A 136 -2.61 6.91 -12.08
N ARG A 137 -1.94 8.08 -12.15
CA ARG A 137 -1.03 8.42 -13.26
C ARG A 137 0.16 7.48 -13.35
N LEU A 138 0.77 7.13 -12.22
CA LEU A 138 1.89 6.18 -12.18
C LEU A 138 1.45 4.79 -12.64
N ARG A 139 0.27 4.33 -12.20
CA ARG A 139 -0.30 3.06 -12.65
C ARG A 139 -0.58 3.05 -14.15
N GLN A 140 -1.15 4.11 -14.69
CA GLN A 140 -1.35 4.26 -16.14
C GLN A 140 -0.02 4.24 -16.89
N TRP A 141 0.97 5.02 -16.45
CA TRP A 141 2.29 5.03 -17.08
C TRP A 141 2.99 3.67 -17.06
N VAL A 142 2.89 2.96 -15.93
CA VAL A 142 3.49 1.64 -15.74
C VAL A 142 2.79 0.55 -16.57
N LEU A 143 1.47 0.65 -16.77
CA LEU A 143 0.67 -0.32 -17.54
C LEU A 143 0.62 0.01 -19.05
N GLU A 144 0.56 1.28 -19.43
CA GLU A 144 0.48 1.76 -20.81
C GLU A 144 1.87 1.93 -21.46
N GLY A 145 2.96 1.86 -20.69
CA GLY A 145 4.35 1.95 -21.13
C GLY A 145 4.87 0.82 -22.04
N LYS A 146 3.98 0.12 -22.74
CA LYS A 146 4.27 -0.72 -23.92
C LYS A 146 3.22 -0.46 -25.01
N LYS A 147 3.39 0.62 -25.74
CA LYS A 147 3.10 0.66 -27.18
C LYS A 147 4.37 1.05 -27.91
#